data_AF-A0A3S0ILM1-F1
#
_entry.id   AF-A0A3S0ILM1-F1
#
_cell.length_a   1.000
_cell.length_b   1.000
_cell.length_c   1.000
_cell.angle_alpha   90.00
_cell.angle_beta   90.00
_cell.angle_gamma   90.00
#
_symmetry.space_group_name_H-M   'P 1'
#
loop_
_entity.id
_entity.type
_entity.pdbx_description
1 polymer ?
#
loop_
_entity_poly.entity_id
_entity_poly.type
_entity_poly.pdbx_seq_one_letter_code
_entity_poly.pdbx_strand_id
1 'polypeptide(L)' 'MIRIFALLILVIPGAFAAYGVKLMRDMVFGITNGPFTASFLWLQFLVGLLLFVAGLAFIGGFILHRDRKKNKVQGRFKA' A
#
# COMPACT_ATOMS: atom_id res chain seq x y z
N MET A 1 -7.12 10.34 -22.39
CA MET A 1 -7.59 11.05 -21.17
C MET A 1 -7.91 10.11 -19.99
N ILE A 2 -8.84 9.13 -20.11
CA ILE A 2 -9.22 8.22 -18.99
C ILE A 2 -8.07 7.42 -18.36
N ARG A 3 -7.02 7.07 -19.11
CA ARG A 3 -5.88 6.27 -18.61
C ARG A 3 -5.02 6.99 -17.57
N ILE A 4 -4.97 8.32 -17.61
CA ILE A 4 -4.18 9.15 -16.69
C ILE A 4 -4.88 9.25 -15.33
N PHE A 5 -6.22 9.38 -15.32
CA PHE A 5 -7.01 9.35 -14.09
C PHE A 5 -6.89 8.01 -13.36
N ALA A 6 -6.87 6.90 -14.09
CA ALA A 6 -6.63 5.58 -13.50
C ALA A 6 -5.25 5.46 -12.84
N LEU A 7 -4.22 6.13 -13.39
CA LEU A 7 -2.90 6.17 -12.78
C LEU A 7 -2.88 7.07 -11.53
N LEU A 8 -3.51 8.24 -11.58
CA LEU A 8 -3.63 9.15 -10.43
C LEU A 8 -4.34 8.49 -9.24
N ILE A 9 -5.38 7.69 -9.49
CA ILE A 9 -6.07 6.92 -8.45
C ILE A 9 -5.13 5.87 -7.83
N LEU A 10 -4.19 5.33 -8.59
CA LEU A 10 -3.20 4.35 -8.12
C LEU A 10 -2.04 4.99 -7.33
N VAL A 11 -1.78 6.28 -7.56
CA VAL A 11 -0.73 7.03 -6.85
C VAL A 11 -1.08 7.19 -5.37
N ILE A 12 -2.35 7.40 -5.02
CA ILE A 12 -2.80 7.56 -3.63
C ILE A 12 -2.43 6.35 -2.74
N PRO A 13 -2.85 5.11 -3.07
CA PRO A 13 -2.47 3.92 -2.30
C PRO A 13 -0.98 3.62 -2.37
N GLY A 14 -0.30 3.98 -3.47
CA GLY A 14 1.17 3.90 -3.56
C GLY A 14 1.87 4.85 -2.58
N ALA A 15 1.37 6.08 -2.44
CA ALA A 15 1.87 7.05 -1.48
C ALA A 15 1.64 6.58 -0.04
N PHE A 16 0.48 6.00 0.26
CA PHE A 16 0.21 5.38 1.57
C PHE A 16 1.15 4.20 1.85
N ALA A 17 1.44 3.36 0.85
CA ALA A 17 2.39 2.27 1.01
C ALA A 17 3.81 2.78 1.31
N ALA A 18 4.28 3.80 0.58
CA ALA A 18 5.57 4.44 0.82
C ALA A 18 5.64 5.10 2.21
N TYR A 19 4.55 5.74 2.64
CA TYR A 19 4.45 6.31 3.99
C TYR A 19 4.48 5.23 5.07
N GLY A 20 3.81 4.09 4.86
CA GLY A 20 3.89 2.93 5.75
C GLY A 20 5.32 2.39 5.91
N VAL A 21 6.07 2.29 4.82
CA VAL A 21 7.50 1.92 4.85
C VAL A 21 8.33 2.93 5.63
N LYS A 22 8.06 4.22 5.47
CA LYS A 22 8.72 5.27 6.25
C LYS A 22 8.48 5.11 7.75
N LEU A 23 7.23 4.83 8.17
CA LEU A 23 6.89 4.58 9.57
C LEU A 23 7.61 3.35 10.15
N MET A 24 7.67 2.25 9.37
CA MET A 24 8.42 1.05 9.77
C MET A 24 9.91 1.33 9.92
N ARG A 25 10.51 2.08 8.98
CA ARG A 25 11.91 2.52 9.07
C ARG A 25 12.16 3.35 10.33
N ASP A 26 11.31 4.33 10.58
CA ASP A 26 11.48 5.27 11.69
C ASP A 26 11.41 4.54 13.05
N MET A 27 10.62 3.47 13.16
CA MET A 27 10.63 2.58 14.33
C MET A 27 11.99 1.90 14.55
N VAL A 28 12.64 1.40 13.49
CA VAL A 28 13.96 0.74 13.59
C VAL A 28 15.03 1.70 14.13
N PHE A 29 14.91 2.99 13.83
CA PHE A 29 15.84 4.02 14.30
C PHE A 29 15.43 4.66 15.64
N GLY A 30 14.36 4.20 16.31
CA GLY A 30 13.90 4.82 17.55
C GLY A 30 13.21 6.19 17.35
N ILE A 31 12.90 6.56 16.11
CA ILE A 31 12.32 7.86 15.76
C ILE A 31 10.79 7.77 15.89
N THR A 32 10.26 8.46 16.89
CA THR A 32 8.83 8.60 17.12
C THR A 32 8.27 9.68 16.21
N ASN A 33 7.38 9.30 15.30
CA ASN A 33 6.53 10.25 14.59
C ASN A 33 5.23 10.42 15.39
N GLY A 34 4.77 11.65 15.66
CA GLY A 34 3.52 11.86 16.43
C GLY A 34 2.32 11.21 15.75
N PRO A 35 1.32 10.64 16.48
CA PRO A 35 1.03 10.65 17.92
C PRO A 35 1.60 9.44 18.71
N PHE A 36 2.57 8.72 18.16
CA PHE A 36 3.10 7.52 18.79
C PHE A 36 4.10 7.89 19.91
N THR A 37 3.73 7.60 21.17
CA THR A 37 4.64 7.72 22.32
C THR A 37 5.76 6.67 22.22
N ALA A 38 6.93 6.93 22.81
CA ALA A 38 8.09 6.02 22.80
C ALA A 38 7.77 4.56 23.23
N SER A 39 6.78 4.33 24.09
CA SER A 39 6.32 2.97 24.46
C SER A 39 5.50 2.23 23.38
N PHE A 40 5.04 2.92 22.34
CA PHE A 40 4.19 2.38 21.28
C PHE A 40 4.93 2.23 19.94
N LEU A 41 6.26 2.08 19.94
CA LEU A 41 7.02 1.85 18.71
C LEU A 41 6.54 0.62 17.92
N TRP A 42 6.17 -0.45 18.62
CA TRP A 42 5.58 -1.65 18.01
C TRP A 42 4.25 -1.35 17.30
N LEU A 43 3.48 -0.39 17.80
CA LEU A 43 2.23 0.08 17.19
C LEU A 43 2.52 0.90 15.93
N GLN A 44 3.55 1.78 15.97
CA GLN A 44 4.02 2.51 14.80
C GLN A 44 4.44 1.55 13.67
N PHE A 45 5.11 0.45 14.00
CA PHE A 45 5.44 -0.60 13.03
C PHE A 45 4.19 -1.30 12.49
N LEU A 46 3.25 -1.72 13.35
CA LEU A 46 2.00 -2.36 12.93
C LEU A 46 1.15 -1.48 12.01
N VAL A 47 1.02 -0.20 12.34
CA VAL A 47 0.29 0.77 11.50
C VAL A 47 1.01 0.96 10.16
N GLY A 48 2.34 1.07 10.17
CA GLY A 48 3.15 1.14 8.95
C GLY A 48 2.99 -0.11 8.07
N LEU A 49 2.99 -1.29 8.69
CA LEU A 49 2.80 -2.58 8.01
C LEU A 49 1.38 -2.71 7.43
N LEU A 50 0.35 -2.31 8.17
CA LEU A 50 -1.03 -2.30 7.68
C LEU A 50 -1.19 -1.36 6.49
N LEU A 51 -0.64 -0.14 6.56
CA LEU A 51 -0.67 0.82 5.44
C LEU A 51 0.06 0.28 4.21
N PHE A 52 1.20 -0.37 4.41
CA PHE A 52 1.96 -0.99 3.33
C PHE A 52 1.22 -2.15 2.67
N VAL A 53 0.71 -3.10 3.46
CA VAL A 53 -0.04 -4.26 2.97
C VAL A 53 -1.33 -3.81 2.29
N ALA A 54 -2.06 -2.84 2.87
CA ALA A 54 -3.27 -2.30 2.27
C ALA A 54 -2.98 -1.62 0.93
N GLY A 55 -1.92 -0.80 0.86
CA GLY A 55 -1.51 -0.15 -0.38
C GLY A 55 -1.09 -1.16 -1.46
N LEU A 56 -0.29 -2.18 -1.10
CA LEU A 56 0.08 -3.27 -2.01
C LEU A 56 -1.12 -4.08 -2.49
N ALA A 57 -2.00 -4.48 -1.57
CA ALA A 57 -3.19 -5.25 -1.89
C ALA A 57 -4.13 -4.49 -2.83
N PHE A 58 -4.28 -3.17 -2.62
CA PHE A 58 -5.08 -2.33 -3.51
C PHE A 58 -4.46 -2.22 -4.91
N ILE A 59 -3.15 -1.96 -5.01
CA ILE A 59 -2.45 -1.89 -6.29
C ILE A 59 -2.53 -3.24 -7.03
N GLY A 60 -2.22 -4.34 -6.34
CA GLY A 60 -2.29 -5.68 -6.92
C GLY A 60 -3.71 -6.07 -7.34
N GLY A 61 -4.72 -5.76 -6.52
CA GLY A 61 -6.13 -5.99 -6.83
C GLY A 61 -6.60 -5.18 -8.03
N PHE A 62 -6.18 -3.92 -8.15
CA PHE A 62 -6.50 -3.08 -9.31
C PHE A 62 -5.87 -3.61 -10.60
N ILE A 63 -4.60 -4.01 -10.56
CA ILE A 63 -3.92 -4.63 -11.71
C ILE A 63 -4.64 -5.91 -12.12
N LEU A 64 -4.97 -6.77 -11.16
CA LEU A 64 -5.68 -8.03 -11.44
C LEU A 64 -7.06 -7.78 -12.06
N HIS A 65 -7.84 -6.84 -11.52
CA HIS A 65 -9.15 -6.47 -12.08
C HIS A 65 -9.02 -5.94 -13.52
N ARG A 66 -8.02 -5.09 -13.77
CA ARG A 66 -7.74 -4.52 -15.09
C ARG A 66 -7.33 -5.60 -16.10
N ASP A 67 -6.49 -6.54 -15.70
CA ASP A 67 -5.97 -7.59 -16.58
C ASP A 67 -6.99 -8.71 -16.80
N ARG A 68 -7.89 -8.97 -15.84
CA ARG A 68 -9.05 -9.84 -16.02
C ARG A 68 -9.93 -9.38 -17.16
N LYS A 69 -10.24 -8.08 -17.24
CA LYS A 69 -11.02 -7.49 -18.36
C LYS A 69 -10.34 -7.64 -19.73
N LYS A 70 -9.03 -7.88 -19.77
CA LYS A 70 -8.26 -8.06 -21.02
C LYS A 70 -7.91 -9.52 -21.31
N ASN A 71 -8.44 -10.47 -20.54
CA ASN A 71 -8.14 -11.91 -20.65
C ASN A 71 -6.64 -12.25 -20.57
N LYS A 72 -5.82 -11.38 -19.95
CA LYS A 72 -4.36 -11.55 -19.82
C LYS A 72 -3.91 -12.24 -18.52
N VAL A 73 -4.87 -12.68 -17.70
CA VAL A 73 -4.62 -13.38 -16.43
C VAL A 73 -4.59 -14.90 -16.63
N GLN A 74 -3.82 -15.60 -15.78
CA GLN A 74 -3.80 -17.07 -15.74
C GLN A 74 -5.21 -17.64 -15.48
N GLY A 75 -5.46 -18.88 -15.93
CA GLY A 75 -6.77 -19.54 -15.85
C GLY A 75 -7.40 -19.54 -14.45
N ARG A 76 -6.58 -19.61 -13.38
CA ARG A 76 -7.04 -19.51 -11.97
C ARG A 76 -7.70 -18.18 -11.60
N PHE A 77 -7.45 -17.12 -12.36
CA PHE A 77 -7.97 -15.78 -12.09
C PHE A 77 -8.98 -15.30 -13.14
N LYS A 78 -9.50 -16.20 -14.01
CA LYS A 78 -10.53 -15.89 -15.02
C LYS A 78 -11.97 -16.04 -14.53
N ALA A 79 -12.18 -16.61 -13.33
CA ALA A 79 -13.50 -16.82 -12.73
C ALA A 79 -14.27 -15.51 -12.52
#